data_AF-A0A9P5GN36-F1
#
_entry.id   AF-A0A9P5GN36-F1
#
_cell.length_a   1.000
_cell.length_b   1.000
_cell.length_c   1.000
_cell.angle_alpha   90.00
_cell.angle_beta   90.00
_cell.angle_gamma   90.00
#
_symmetry.space_group_name_H-M   'P 1'
#
loop_
_entity.id
_entity.type
_entity.pdbx_description
1 polymer ?
#
loop_
_entity_poly.entity_id
_entity_poly.type
_entity_poly.pdbx_seq_one_letter_code
_entity_poly.pdbx_strand_id
1 'polypeptide(L)'
;MSAPSTVCDFQKERTTFLSWLEDQARLMRHQPKPDTLAVVKATLHNQSIEYLDRLKQASIVMACEAKDHICVTAKPARFYEVEVPKMCNALQLRLPQLASRLEVNPKCDMCIHFIIMNIVVEPGF
;
A
#
# COMPACT_ATOMS: atom_id res chain seq x y z
N MET A 1 -24.74 -16.53 -8.71
CA MET A 1 -23.50 -15.73 -8.71
C MET A 1 -22.82 -15.99 -7.39
N SER A 2 -21.71 -16.71 -7.37
CA SER A 2 -20.93 -16.94 -6.14
C SER A 2 -20.40 -15.59 -5.69
N ALA A 3 -20.67 -15.20 -4.44
CA ALA A 3 -20.09 -13.98 -3.88
C ALA A 3 -18.56 -14.03 -4.05
N PRO A 4 -17.90 -12.93 -4.46
CA PRO A 4 -16.45 -12.85 -4.43
C PRO A 4 -15.96 -13.24 -3.02
N SER A 5 -14.95 -14.10 -2.94
CA SER A 5 -14.32 -14.39 -1.64
C SER A 5 -13.69 -13.10 -1.13
N THR A 6 -13.97 -12.70 0.12
CA THR A 6 -13.36 -11.52 0.75
C THR A 6 -11.83 -11.58 0.77
N VAL A 7 -11.27 -12.79 0.67
CA VAL A 7 -9.84 -13.04 0.45
C VAL A 7 -9.37 -12.53 -0.90
N CYS A 8 -10.15 -12.75 -1.97
CA CYS A 8 -9.84 -12.23 -3.30
C CYS A 8 -9.90 -10.70 -3.32
N ASP A 9 -10.82 -10.10 -2.58
CA ASP A 9 -10.95 -8.64 -2.50
C ASP A 9 -9.74 -8.01 -1.79
N PHE A 10 -9.30 -8.58 -0.66
CA PHE A 10 -8.06 -8.14 0.00
C PHE A 10 -6.84 -8.29 -0.93
N GLN A 11 -6.69 -9.43 -1.59
CA GLN A 11 -5.58 -9.65 -2.53
C GLN A 11 -5.60 -8.68 -3.70
N LYS A 12 -6.80 -8.34 -4.20
CA LYS A 12 -6.99 -7.36 -5.27
C LYS A 12 -6.58 -5.97 -4.83
N GLU A 13 -7.04 -5.49 -3.67
CA GLU A 13 -6.66 -4.16 -3.17
C GLU A 13 -5.15 -4.07 -2.89
N ARG A 14 -4.56 -5.13 -2.32
CA ARG A 14 -3.10 -5.24 -2.10
C ARG A 14 -2.34 -5.12 -3.42
N THR A 15 -2.75 -5.88 -4.43
CA THR A 15 -2.13 -5.86 -5.77
C THR A 15 -2.29 -4.50 -6.42
N THR A 16 -3.47 -3.89 -6.30
CA THR A 16 -3.74 -2.58 -6.89
C THR A 16 -2.87 -1.49 -6.26
N PHE A 17 -2.74 -1.48 -4.92
CA PHE A 17 -1.87 -0.54 -4.22
C PHE A 17 -0.40 -0.70 -4.62
N LEU A 18 0.08 -1.95 -4.71
CA LEU A 18 1.44 -2.27 -5.15
C LEU A 18 1.75 -1.79 -6.55
N SER A 19 0.90 -2.16 -7.52
CA SER A 19 1.08 -1.75 -8.92
C SER A 19 1.10 -0.22 -9.05
N TRP A 20 0.22 0.48 -8.32
CA TRP A 20 0.21 1.93 -8.30
C TRP A 20 1.52 2.53 -7.75
N LEU A 21 2.07 1.99 -6.65
CA LEU A 21 3.37 2.42 -6.11
C LEU A 21 4.52 2.17 -7.10
N GLU A 22 4.51 1.02 -7.78
CA GLU A 22 5.49 0.69 -8.82
C GLU A 22 5.44 1.66 -10.00
N ASP A 23 4.23 2.06 -10.42
CA ASP A 23 4.04 3.05 -11.47
C ASP A 23 4.58 4.42 -11.07
N GLN A 24 4.35 4.87 -9.82
CA GLN A 24 4.93 6.11 -9.33
C GLN A 24 6.47 6.04 -9.34
N ALA A 25 7.05 4.92 -8.88
CA ALA A 25 8.49 4.72 -8.89
C ALA A 25 9.08 4.66 -10.32
N ARG A 26 8.33 4.08 -11.27
CA ARG A 26 8.70 4.00 -12.69
C ARG A 26 8.68 5.38 -13.32
N LEU A 27 7.64 6.17 -13.08
CA LEU A 27 7.52 7.56 -13.57
C LEU A 27 8.71 8.41 -13.11
N MET A 28 9.05 8.34 -11.82
CA MET A 28 10.21 9.06 -11.28
C MET A 28 11.53 8.65 -11.93
N ARG A 29 11.74 7.34 -12.15
CA ARG A 29 12.99 6.83 -12.73
C ARG A 29 13.16 7.15 -14.21
N HIS A 30 12.10 7.07 -15.00
CA HIS A 30 12.18 7.24 -16.46
C HIS A 30 11.96 8.69 -16.91
N GLN A 31 11.30 9.51 -16.09
CA GLN A 31 10.99 10.91 -16.40
C GLN A 31 11.23 11.81 -15.18
N PRO A 32 12.49 12.03 -14.74
CA PRO A 32 12.81 12.86 -13.57
C PRO A 32 12.72 14.37 -13.89
N LYS A 33 11.61 14.81 -14.46
CA LYS A 33 11.35 16.22 -14.77
C LYS A 33 10.60 16.86 -13.59
N PRO A 34 10.80 18.17 -13.31
CA PRO A 34 10.13 18.87 -12.22
C PRO A 34 8.60 18.68 -12.22
N ASP A 35 7.96 18.78 -13.39
CA ASP A 35 6.51 18.61 -13.52
C ASP A 35 6.05 17.19 -13.16
N THR A 36 6.81 16.17 -13.60
CA THR A 36 6.52 14.77 -13.26
C THR A 36 6.69 14.53 -11.76
N LEU A 37 7.72 15.10 -11.15
CA LEU A 37 7.96 14.98 -9.71
C LEU A 37 6.87 15.68 -8.90
N ALA A 38 6.39 16.85 -9.35
CA ALA A 38 5.27 17.55 -8.73
C ALA A 38 3.96 16.72 -8.81
N VAL A 39 3.70 16.07 -9.95
CA VAL A 39 2.57 15.14 -10.10
C VAL A 39 2.70 13.97 -9.14
N VAL A 40 3.85 13.28 -9.12
CA VAL A 40 4.08 12.13 -8.23
C VAL A 40 3.96 12.53 -6.77
N LYS A 41 4.43 13.72 -6.39
CA LYS A 41 4.28 14.26 -5.03
C LYS A 41 2.80 14.45 -4.66
N ALA A 42 2.03 15.05 -5.56
CA ALA A 42 0.59 15.27 -5.33
C ALA A 42 -0.19 13.94 -5.27
N THR A 43 0.12 12.98 -6.14
CA THR A 43 -0.55 11.67 -6.16
C THR A 43 -0.16 10.84 -4.92
N LEU A 44 1.11 10.82 -4.52
CA LEU A 44 1.53 10.13 -3.30
C LEU A 44 0.94 10.76 -2.03
N HIS A 45 0.65 12.06 -2.03
CA HIS A 45 0.00 12.69 -0.89
C HIS A 45 -1.51 12.36 -0.84
N ASN A 46 -2.19 12.44 -1.97
CA ASN A 46 -3.65 12.39 -2.01
C ASN A 46 -4.20 10.98 -2.26
N GLN A 47 -3.64 10.25 -3.22
CA GLN A 47 -4.16 8.94 -3.64
C GLN A 47 -3.68 7.81 -2.73
N SER A 48 -2.53 7.95 -2.06
CA SER A 48 -2.07 6.90 -1.13
C SER A 48 -3.08 6.65 -0.02
N ILE A 49 -3.74 7.70 0.46
CA ILE A 49 -4.72 7.62 1.55
C ILE A 49 -5.87 6.71 1.12
N GLU A 50 -6.39 6.93 -0.09
CA GLU A 50 -7.51 6.15 -0.64
C GLU A 50 -7.13 4.67 -0.83
N TYR A 51 -5.98 4.36 -1.43
CA TYR A 51 -5.53 2.98 -1.61
C TYR A 51 -5.34 2.26 -0.26
N LEU A 52 -4.76 2.94 0.72
CA LEU A 52 -4.53 2.39 2.05
C LEU A 52 -5.82 2.20 2.85
N ASP A 53 -6.79 3.08 2.67
CA ASP A 53 -8.10 2.96 3.31
C ASP A 53 -8.90 1.77 2.74
N ARG A 54 -8.89 1.61 1.40
CA ARG A 54 -9.46 0.42 0.74
C ARG A 54 -8.82 -0.88 1.20
N LEU A 55 -7.48 -0.91 1.25
CA LEU A 55 -6.73 -2.08 1.71
C LEU A 55 -7.03 -2.43 3.17
N LYS A 56 -7.07 -1.41 4.04
CA LYS A 56 -7.44 -1.54 5.46
C LYS A 56 -8.85 -2.07 5.62
N GLN A 57 -9.81 -1.53 4.88
CA GLN A 57 -11.19 -1.99 4.97
C GLN A 57 -11.34 -3.43 4.50
N ALA A 58 -10.69 -3.79 3.38
CA ALA A 58 -10.68 -5.17 2.88
C ALA A 58 -10.02 -6.15 3.88
N SER A 59 -8.97 -5.74 4.59
CA SER A 59 -8.33 -6.60 5.60
C SER A 59 -9.26 -6.89 6.78
N ILE A 60 -9.98 -5.87 7.26
CA ILE A 60 -10.95 -6.01 8.37
C ILE A 60 -12.12 -6.90 7.93
N VAL A 61 -12.69 -6.66 6.74
CA VAL A 61 -13.78 -7.47 6.20
C VAL A 61 -13.36 -8.93 6.03
N MET A 62 -12.16 -9.18 5.49
CA MET A 62 -11.62 -10.54 5.35
C MET A 62 -11.45 -11.21 6.73
N ALA A 63 -10.94 -10.50 7.73
CA ALA A 63 -10.77 -11.04 9.08
C ALA A 63 -12.12 -11.44 9.72
N CYS A 64 -13.17 -10.66 9.48
CA CYS A 64 -14.51 -10.92 10.01
C CYS A 64 -15.23 -12.05 9.27
N GLU A 65 -15.25 -11.99 7.94
CA GLU A 65 -16.11 -12.84 7.10
C GLU A 65 -15.44 -14.14 6.65
N ALA A 66 -14.10 -14.17 6.60
CA ALA A 66 -13.31 -15.33 6.22
C ALA A 66 -12.40 -15.83 7.36
N LYS A 67 -12.84 -15.67 8.62
CA LYS A 67 -12.06 -16.01 9.82
C LYS A 67 -11.48 -17.44 9.84
N ASP A 68 -12.20 -18.40 9.25
CA ASP A 68 -11.81 -19.82 9.22
C ASP A 68 -11.03 -20.19 7.93
N HIS A 69 -10.84 -19.24 7.01
CA HIS A 69 -10.13 -19.47 5.77
C HIS A 69 -8.62 -19.62 6.00
N ILE A 70 -7.98 -20.53 5.27
CA ILE A 70 -6.55 -20.85 5.45
C ILE A 70 -5.62 -19.63 5.35
N CYS A 71 -5.92 -18.67 4.46
CA CYS A 71 -5.16 -17.42 4.37
C CYS A 71 -5.21 -16.58 5.65
N VAL A 72 -6.34 -16.61 6.37
CA VAL A 72 -6.52 -15.88 7.63
C VAL A 72 -5.89 -16.65 8.78
N THR A 73 -6.13 -17.96 8.86
CA THR A 73 -5.64 -18.82 9.96
C THR A 73 -4.14 -19.13 9.88
N ALA A 74 -3.51 -18.97 8.71
CA ALA A 74 -2.06 -19.07 8.56
C ALA A 74 -1.28 -17.89 9.18
N LYS A 75 -1.97 -16.81 9.60
CA LYS A 75 -1.37 -15.65 10.26
C LYS A 75 -1.66 -15.65 11.76
N PRO A 76 -0.85 -14.93 12.57
CA PRO A 76 -1.16 -14.73 13.99
C PRO A 76 -2.56 -14.16 14.18
N ALA A 77 -3.16 -14.46 15.34
CA ALA A 77 -4.45 -13.90 15.71
C ALA A 77 -4.43 -12.37 15.59
N ARG A 78 -5.53 -11.79 15.09
CA ARG A 78 -5.72 -10.35 14.93
C ARG A 78 -4.82 -9.68 13.88
N PHE A 79 -4.06 -10.45 13.09
CA PHE A 79 -3.16 -9.90 12.08
C PHE A 79 -3.90 -9.01 11.06
N TYR A 80 -4.96 -9.51 10.44
CA TYR A 80 -5.71 -8.76 9.42
C TYR A 80 -6.68 -7.70 9.99
N GLU A 81 -7.15 -7.88 11.23
CA GLU A 81 -8.10 -6.96 11.88
C GLU A 81 -7.40 -5.80 12.65
N VAL A 82 -6.14 -5.98 13.07
CA VAL A 82 -5.39 -5.00 13.86
C VAL A 82 -4.06 -4.61 13.20
N GLU A 83 -3.21 -5.57 12.89
CA GLU A 83 -1.84 -5.27 12.46
C GLU A 83 -1.81 -4.65 11.06
N VAL A 84 -2.56 -5.20 10.10
CA VAL A 84 -2.70 -4.60 8.76
C VAL A 84 -3.28 -3.17 8.82
N PRO A 85 -4.38 -2.90 9.55
CA PRO A 85 -4.86 -1.53 9.76
C PRO A 85 -3.83 -0.58 10.39
N LYS A 86 -3.06 -1.04 11.38
CA LYS A 86 -1.98 -0.22 11.98
C LYS A 86 -0.91 0.12 10.94
N MET A 87 -0.49 -0.86 10.14
CA MET A 87 0.49 -0.67 9.07
C MET A 87 -0.05 0.31 8.02
N CYS A 88 -1.32 0.19 7.61
CA CYS A 88 -1.96 1.14 6.69
C CYS A 88 -1.98 2.56 7.26
N ASN A 89 -2.38 2.73 8.53
CA ASN A 89 -2.38 4.05 9.18
C ASN A 89 -0.95 4.65 9.26
N ALA A 90 0.07 3.82 9.54
CA ALA A 90 1.45 4.26 9.55
C ALA A 90 1.91 4.71 8.15
N LEU A 91 1.56 3.95 7.11
CA LEU A 91 1.83 4.30 5.72
C LEU A 91 1.13 5.59 5.29
N GLN A 92 -0.11 5.83 5.73
CA GLN A 92 -0.84 7.08 5.45
C GLN A 92 -0.11 8.31 6.01
N LEU A 93 0.66 8.16 7.09
CA LEU A 93 1.51 9.24 7.62
C LEU A 93 2.86 9.34 6.89
N ARG A 94 3.46 8.20 6.54
CA ARG A 94 4.81 8.15 5.97
C ARG A 94 4.86 8.52 4.48
N LEU A 95 3.87 8.14 3.69
CA LEU A 95 3.85 8.43 2.24
C LEU A 95 3.80 9.94 1.96
N PRO A 96 2.95 10.75 2.61
CA PRO A 96 3.00 12.21 2.50
C PRO A 96 4.34 12.82 2.93
N GLN A 97 4.95 12.32 4.00
CA GLN A 97 6.27 12.77 4.47
C GLN A 97 7.39 12.43 3.48
N LEU A 98 7.26 11.33 2.74
CA LEU A 98 8.21 10.96 1.70
C LEU A 98 7.98 11.79 0.44
N ALA A 99 6.71 12.03 0.07
CA ALA A 99 6.34 12.90 -1.03
C ALA A 99 6.93 14.31 -0.86
N SER A 100 6.85 14.89 0.34
CA SER A 100 7.42 16.23 0.62
C SER A 100 8.94 16.32 0.46
N ARG A 101 9.65 15.18 0.50
CA ARG A 101 11.12 15.09 0.39
C ARG A 101 11.61 14.80 -1.03
N LEU A 102 10.73 14.45 -1.97
CA LEU A 102 11.08 14.08 -3.35
C LEU A 102 11.86 15.14 -4.12
N GLU A 103 11.65 16.43 -3.84
CA GLU A 103 12.35 17.56 -4.48
C GLU A 103 13.74 17.83 -3.89
N VAL A 104 14.05 17.26 -2.72
CA VAL A 104 15.25 17.60 -1.93
C VAL A 104 16.39 16.60 -2.18
N ASN A 105 16.09 15.38 -2.64
CA ASN A 105 17.10 14.34 -2.80
C ASN A 105 16.89 13.51 -4.09
N PRO A 106 17.86 13.51 -5.03
CA PRO A 106 17.77 12.71 -6.26
C PRO A 106 17.76 11.18 -6.01
N LYS A 107 18.01 10.71 -4.76
CA LYS A 107 17.88 9.31 -4.33
C LYS A 107 16.47 8.94 -3.81
N CYS A 108 15.49 9.83 -3.96
CA CYS A 108 14.15 9.62 -3.42
C CYS A 108 13.36 8.49 -4.11
N ASP A 109 13.76 8.07 -5.30
CA ASP A 109 13.28 6.84 -5.94
C ASP A 109 13.57 5.60 -5.06
N MET A 110 14.69 5.59 -4.35
CA MET A 110 15.01 4.54 -3.37
C MET A 110 14.05 4.53 -2.19
N CYS A 111 13.40 5.65 -1.83
CA CYS A 111 12.43 5.67 -0.74
C CYS A 111 11.13 4.94 -1.10
N ILE A 112 10.64 5.07 -2.34
CA ILE A 112 9.47 4.31 -2.80
C ILE A 112 9.85 2.83 -2.97
N HIS A 113 11.03 2.56 -3.51
CA HIS A 113 11.55 1.19 -3.59
C HIS A 113 11.70 0.56 -2.19
N PHE A 114 12.13 1.34 -1.19
CA PHE A 114 12.22 0.89 0.20
C PHE A 114 10.84 0.58 0.79
N ILE A 115 9.81 1.38 0.51
CA ILE A 115 8.42 1.08 0.92
C ILE A 115 7.94 -0.23 0.31
N ILE A 116 8.14 -0.42 -1.00
CA ILE A 116 7.77 -1.66 -1.70
C ILE A 116 8.51 -2.85 -1.07
N MET A 117 9.83 -2.74 -0.92
CA MET A 117 10.71 -3.81 -0.46
C MET A 117 10.61 -4.13 1.04
N ASN A 118 10.23 -3.18 1.89
CA ASN A 118 10.26 -3.38 3.35
C ASN A 118 8.87 -3.41 3.97
N ILE A 119 7.86 -2.79 3.36
CA ILE A 119 6.51 -2.72 3.95
C ILE A 119 5.57 -3.72 3.29
N VAL A 120 5.78 -4.05 2.01
CA VAL A 120 4.88 -4.96 1.29
C VAL A 120 5.46 -6.36 1.06
N VAL A 121 6.78 -6.52 1.17
CA VAL A 121 7.46 -7.83 1.06
C VAL A 121 7.67 -8.51 2.43
N GLU A 122 7.35 -7.82 3.54
CA GLU A 122 7.36 -8.46 4.86
C GLU A 122 6.40 -9.69 4.85
N PRO A 123 6.82 -10.86 5.36
CA PRO A 123 6.03 -12.09 5.30
C PRO A 123 4.82 -11.97 6.24
N GLY A 124 3.77 -11.34 5.75
CA GLY A 124 2.75 -10.77 6.62
C GLY A 124 1.76 -9.98 5.79
N PHE A 125 2.26 -8.93 5.13
CA PHE A 125 1.45 -8.01 4.34
C PHE A 125 0.94 -8.63 3.05
#